data_AF-A0AAV1BX01-F1
#
_entry.id   AF-A0AAV1BX01-F1
#
_cell.length_a   1.000
_cell.length_b   1.000
_cell.length_c   1.000
_cell.angle_alpha   90.00
_cell.angle_beta   90.00
_cell.angle_gamma   90.00
#
_symmetry.space_group_name_H-M   'P 1'
#
loop_
_entity.id
_entity.type
_entity.pdbx_description
1 polymer ?
#
loop_
_entity_poly.entity_id
_entity_poly.type
_entity_poly.pdbx_seq_one_letter_code
_entity_poly.pdbx_strand_id
1 'polypeptide(L)'
;MRPKIYLFGDSITEQSFEDGGWGASLANHFSRTADVAIRGYSGYNTRWALMVLDKVFPAPLPGQNGGGEAEPVCVTVFFGANDACLPDRYARAQHVPLDEYKHNLRSIVCFLKVITINKLDY
;
A
#
# COMPACT_ATOMS: atom_id res chain seq x y z
N MET A 1 2.99 -18.70 10.59
CA MET A 1 2.26 -17.62 9.89
C MET A 1 2.42 -17.82 8.40
N ARG A 2 1.39 -17.56 7.59
CA ARG A 2 1.51 -17.56 6.13
C ARG A 2 2.20 -16.28 5.67
N PRO A 3 2.89 -16.27 4.51
CA PRO A 3 3.34 -15.05 3.86
C PRO A 3 2.19 -14.07 3.64
N LYS A 4 2.48 -12.76 3.67
CA LYS A 4 1.46 -11.72 3.50
C LYS A 4 1.59 -10.99 2.18
N ILE A 5 0.44 -10.71 1.56
CA ILE A 5 0.30 -9.80 0.41
C ILE A 5 -0.52 -8.61 0.89
N TYR A 6 0.02 -7.39 0.84
CA TYR A 6 -0.74 -6.18 1.16
C TYR A 6 -1.26 -5.48 -0.08
N LEU A 7 -2.52 -5.06 -0.02
CA LEU A 7 -3.15 -4.25 -1.04
C LEU A 7 -3.17 -2.79 -0.58
N PHE A 8 -2.21 -1.98 -1.01
CA PHE A 8 -2.09 -0.58 -0.60
C PHE A 8 -2.61 0.36 -1.68
N GLY A 9 -3.64 1.15 -1.37
CA GLY A 9 -4.29 1.98 -2.38
C GLY A 9 -5.40 2.88 -1.84
N ASP A 10 -6.19 3.45 -2.74
CA ASP A 10 -7.31 4.34 -2.42
C ASP A 10 -8.64 3.58 -2.23
N SER A 11 -9.78 4.24 -2.48
CA SER A 11 -11.12 3.66 -2.36
C SER A 11 -11.32 2.41 -3.22
N ILE A 12 -10.67 2.33 -4.40
CA ILE A 12 -10.75 1.14 -5.27
C ILE A 12 -10.11 -0.08 -4.58
N THR A 13 -9.10 0.16 -3.74
CA THR A 13 -8.47 -0.89 -2.94
C THR A 13 -9.24 -1.17 -1.65
N GLU A 14 -9.82 -0.14 -1.02
CA GLU A 14 -10.66 -0.30 0.18
C GLU A 14 -11.86 -1.21 -0.09
N GLN A 15 -12.51 -1.01 -1.23
CA GLN A 15 -13.69 -1.77 -1.68
C GLN A 15 -13.31 -3.09 -2.38
N SER A 16 -12.02 -3.45 -2.45
CA SER A 16 -11.55 -4.60 -3.24
C SER A 16 -12.06 -5.96 -2.74
N PHE A 17 -12.59 -6.02 -1.52
CA PHE A 17 -13.15 -7.23 -0.92
C PHE A 17 -14.69 -7.28 -0.95
N GLU A 18 -15.34 -6.30 -1.58
CA GLU A 18 -16.77 -6.39 -1.88
C GLU A 18 -17.07 -7.58 -2.81
N ASP A 19 -18.35 -7.92 -2.96
CA ASP A 19 -18.76 -9.04 -3.80
C ASP A 19 -18.29 -8.85 -5.25
N GLY A 20 -17.61 -9.87 -5.79
CA GLY A 20 -16.95 -9.80 -7.10
C GLY A 20 -15.67 -8.93 -7.14
N GLY A 21 -15.21 -8.41 -6.01
CA GLY A 21 -14.02 -7.58 -5.90
C GLY A 21 -12.70 -8.32 -6.22
N TRP A 22 -11.73 -7.57 -6.74
CA TRP A 22 -10.44 -8.13 -7.17
C TRP A 22 -9.58 -8.61 -5.99
N GLY A 23 -9.69 -7.94 -4.84
CA GLY A 23 -9.00 -8.33 -3.60
C GLY A 23 -9.59 -9.61 -3.01
N ALA A 24 -10.92 -9.75 -3.02
CA ALA A 24 -11.59 -11.02 -2.65
C ALA A 24 -11.17 -12.17 -3.58
N SER A 25 -11.11 -11.91 -4.89
CA SER A 25 -10.64 -12.89 -5.89
C SER A 25 -9.19 -13.32 -5.62
N LEU A 26 -8.32 -12.37 -5.29
CA LEU A 26 -6.92 -12.64 -4.93
C LEU A 26 -6.81 -13.47 -3.64
N ALA A 27 -7.58 -13.10 -2.61
CA ALA A 27 -7.64 -13.83 -1.34
C ALA A 27 -8.13 -15.27 -1.52
N ASN A 28 -9.13 -15.48 -2.38
CA ASN A 28 -9.60 -16.82 -2.72
C ASN A 28 -8.52 -17.63 -3.44
N HIS A 29 -7.85 -17.04 -4.43
CA HIS A 29 -6.77 -17.68 -5.19
C HIS A 29 -5.62 -18.14 -4.28
N PHE A 30 -5.22 -17.31 -3.31
CA PHE A 30 -4.11 -17.60 -2.39
C PHE A 30 -4.55 -18.16 -1.03
N SER A 31 -5.82 -18.55 -0.86
CA SER A 31 -6.46 -18.90 0.44
C SER A 31 -5.72 -19.95 1.29
N ARG A 32 -4.86 -20.77 0.67
CA ARG A 32 -4.05 -21.81 1.34
C ARG A 32 -2.56 -21.49 1.39
N THR A 33 -2.11 -20.45 0.72
CA THR A 33 -0.68 -20.18 0.48
C THR A 33 -0.22 -18.81 0.99
N ALA A 34 -1.08 -17.79 1.03
CA ALA A 34 -0.75 -16.47 1.54
C ALA A 34 -1.98 -15.77 2.12
N ASP A 35 -1.76 -14.92 3.12
CA ASP A 35 -2.80 -14.04 3.66
C ASP A 35 -2.82 -12.74 2.84
N VAL A 36 -3.98 -12.36 2.31
CA VAL A 36 -4.17 -11.10 1.58
C VAL A 36 -4.82 -10.09 2.51
N ALA A 37 -4.17 -8.94 2.71
CA ALA A 37 -4.62 -7.92 3.66
C ALA A 37 -4.80 -6.55 2.98
N ILE A 38 -5.95 -5.93 3.22
CA ILE A 38 -6.26 -4.60 2.70
C ILE A 38 -5.56 -3.51 3.51
N ARG A 39 -5.01 -2.54 2.78
CA ARG A 39 -4.53 -1.21 3.23
C ARG A 39 -5.07 -0.15 2.24
N GLY A 40 -6.38 -0.19 2.02
CA GLY A 40 -7.13 0.78 1.22
C GLY A 40 -7.52 1.99 2.07
N TYR A 41 -7.39 3.19 1.52
CA TYR A 41 -7.70 4.44 2.18
C TYR A 41 -8.55 5.31 1.25
N SER A 42 -9.88 5.25 1.41
CA SER A 42 -10.79 6.01 0.56
C SER A 42 -10.48 7.51 0.55
N GLY A 43 -10.48 8.08 -0.65
CA GLY A 43 -10.13 9.47 -0.91
C GLY A 43 -8.64 9.81 -0.89
N TYR A 44 -7.74 8.89 -0.53
CA TYR A 44 -6.31 9.19 -0.46
C TYR A 44 -5.67 9.36 -1.84
N ASN A 45 -4.87 10.41 -1.98
CA ASN A 45 -3.91 10.58 -3.06
C ASN A 45 -2.51 10.13 -2.61
N THR A 46 -1.53 10.14 -3.51
CA THR A 46 -0.17 9.72 -3.16
C THR A 46 0.50 10.62 -2.11
N ARG A 47 0.13 11.90 -2.03
CA ARG A 47 0.65 12.84 -1.02
C ARG A 47 0.24 12.40 0.40
N TRP A 48 -1.02 12.02 0.60
CA TRP A 48 -1.49 11.55 1.90
C TRP A 48 -1.03 10.12 2.19
N ALA A 49 -0.90 9.27 1.17
CA ALA A 49 -0.34 7.94 1.30
C ALA A 49 1.08 7.97 1.92
N LEU A 50 1.94 8.89 1.47
CA LEU A 50 3.27 9.08 2.04
C LEU A 50 3.25 9.39 3.54
N MET A 51 2.30 10.19 4.00
CA MET A 51 2.23 10.63 5.40
C MET A 51 1.88 9.50 6.37
N VAL A 52 1.32 8.40 5.86
CA VAL A 52 0.90 7.26 6.69
C VAL A 52 1.80 6.03 6.52
N LEU A 53 2.77 6.04 5.61
CA LEU A 53 3.59 4.86 5.28
C LEU A 53 4.18 4.15 6.51
N ASP A 54 4.82 4.90 7.42
CA ASP A 54 5.41 4.35 8.65
C ASP A 54 4.39 3.71 9.59
N LYS A 55 3.14 4.17 9.56
CA LYS A 55 2.06 3.60 10.37
C LYS A 55 1.47 2.36 9.72
N VAL A 56 1.41 2.35 8.39
CA VAL A 56 0.87 1.23 7.60
C VAL A 56 1.84 0.06 7.59
N PHE A 57 3.14 0.36 7.45
CA PHE A 57 4.23 -0.60 7.37
C PHE A 57 5.34 -0.18 8.35
N PRO A 58 5.16 -0.45 9.65
CA PRO A 58 6.15 -0.08 10.65
C PRO A 58 7.47 -0.83 10.42
N ALA A 59 8.58 -0.10 10.51
CA ALA A 59 9.90 -0.72 10.50
C ALA A 59 10.06 -1.70 11.68
N PRO A 60 10.80 -2.80 11.51
CA PRO A 60 11.13 -3.70 12.62
C PRO A 60 11.84 -2.93 13.74
N LEU A 61 11.33 -3.02 14.97
CA LEU A 61 12.00 -2.41 16.12
C LEU A 61 13.32 -3.14 16.43
N PRO A 62 14.41 -2.42 16.75
CA PRO A 62 15.67 -3.04 17.15
C PRO A 62 15.45 -3.97 18.35
N GLY A 63 15.85 -5.24 18.22
CA GLY A 63 15.77 -6.23 19.30
C GLY A 63 14.48 -7.06 19.37
N GLN A 64 13.49 -6.84 18.50
CA GLN A 64 12.36 -7.77 18.36
C GLN A 64 12.70 -8.96 17.46
N ASN A 65 13.51 -9.87 17.98
CA ASN A 65 13.72 -11.17 17.36
C ASN A 65 12.55 -12.10 17.74
N GLY A 66 11.47 -12.07 16.97
CA GLY A 66 10.49 -13.18 16.97
C GLY A 66 9.02 -12.87 17.29
N GLY A 67 8.60 -11.60 17.35
CA GLY A 67 7.19 -11.22 17.57
C GLY A 67 6.54 -10.33 16.50
N GLY A 68 7.34 -9.71 15.63
CA GLY A 68 6.86 -8.83 14.56
C GLY A 68 6.25 -9.60 13.39
N GLU A 69 5.20 -9.05 12.76
CA GLU A 69 4.59 -9.64 11.57
C GLU A 69 5.68 -9.93 10.52
N ALA A 70 5.62 -11.13 9.90
CA ALA A 70 6.53 -11.49 8.83
C ALA A 70 6.45 -10.47 7.70
N GLU A 71 7.60 -10.15 7.12
CA GLU A 71 7.71 -9.21 6.02
C GLU A 71 6.79 -9.62 4.85
N PRO A 72 6.10 -8.67 4.21
CA PRO A 72 5.27 -9.01 3.06
C PRO A 72 6.07 -9.54 1.90
N VAL A 73 5.56 -10.60 1.27
CA VAL A 73 6.12 -11.13 0.02
C VAL A 73 5.72 -10.30 -1.20
N CYS A 74 4.67 -9.47 -1.06
CA CYS A 74 4.22 -8.57 -2.10
C CYS A 74 3.42 -7.41 -1.49
N VAL A 75 3.57 -6.22 -2.06
CA VAL A 75 2.72 -5.06 -1.79
C VAL A 75 2.30 -4.47 -3.14
N THR A 76 1.00 -4.36 -3.39
CA THR A 76 0.50 -3.59 -4.52
C THR A 76 0.43 -2.11 -4.13
N VAL A 77 0.81 -1.21 -5.04
CA VAL A 77 0.62 0.24 -4.85
C VAL A 77 -0.37 0.71 -5.91
N PHE A 78 -1.60 1.00 -5.51
CA PHE A 78 -2.70 1.35 -6.41
C PHE A 78 -3.34 2.69 -6.03
N PHE A 79 -2.63 3.76 -6.38
CA PHE A 79 -3.03 5.16 -6.21
C PHE A 79 -2.90 5.92 -7.52
N GLY A 80 -3.65 7.02 -7.66
CA GLY A 80 -3.51 7.96 -8.76
C GLY A 80 -4.84 8.51 -9.28
N ALA A 81 -5.96 7.84 -9.00
CA ALA A 81 -7.28 8.33 -9.40
C ALA A 81 -7.59 9.69 -8.74
N ASN A 82 -7.32 9.80 -7.44
CA ASN A 82 -7.51 11.04 -6.67
C ASN A 82 -6.48 12.13 -7.04
N ASP A 83 -5.22 11.74 -7.28
CA ASP A 83 -4.16 12.64 -7.76
C ASP A 83 -4.55 13.34 -9.08
N ALA A 84 -5.22 12.60 -9.98
CA ALA A 84 -5.65 13.07 -11.28
C ALA A 84 -6.89 13.99 -11.24
N CYS A 85 -7.50 14.23 -10.08
CA CYS A 85 -8.59 15.20 -9.96
C CYS A 85 -8.15 16.57 -10.49
N LEU A 86 -9.03 17.24 -11.24
CA LEU A 86 -8.69 18.53 -11.84
C LEU A 86 -8.56 19.63 -10.77
N PRO A 87 -7.55 20.52 -10.86
CA PRO A 87 -7.31 21.57 -9.87
C PRO A 87 -8.41 22.65 -9.82
N ASP A 88 -9.25 22.72 -10.85
CA ASP A 88 -10.32 23.69 -11.06
C ASP A 88 -11.73 23.06 -10.96
N ARG A 89 -11.86 21.91 -10.30
CA ARG A 89 -13.12 21.19 -10.08
C ARG A 89 -13.36 20.87 -8.60
N TYR A 90 -14.50 20.25 -8.31
CA TYR A 90 -14.96 20.00 -6.93
C TYR A 90 -13.95 19.22 -6.08
N ALA A 91 -13.25 18.25 -6.66
CA ALA A 91 -12.25 17.41 -5.99
C ALA A 91 -10.83 18.01 -5.99
N ARG A 92 -10.67 19.32 -6.22
CA ARG A 92 -9.35 19.99 -6.31
C ARG A 92 -8.42 19.74 -5.13
N ALA A 93 -8.97 19.47 -3.93
CA ALA A 93 -8.17 19.20 -2.74
C ALA A 93 -7.35 17.88 -2.85
N GLN A 94 -7.80 16.96 -3.70
CA GLN A 94 -7.12 15.69 -3.95
C GLN A 94 -6.06 15.80 -5.05
N HIS A 95 -6.07 16.87 -5.85
CA HIS A 95 -5.15 17.05 -6.96
C HIS A 95 -3.68 16.97 -6.51
N VAL A 96 -2.90 16.22 -7.27
CA VAL A 96 -1.44 16.15 -7.16
C VAL A 96 -0.85 16.41 -8.55
N PRO A 97 0.01 17.44 -8.72
CA PRO A 97 0.68 17.68 -9.98
C PRO A 97 1.49 16.46 -10.45
N LEU A 98 1.57 16.24 -11.75
CA LEU A 98 2.19 15.03 -12.33
C LEU A 98 3.61 14.76 -11.83
N ASP A 99 4.43 15.80 -11.69
CA ASP A 99 5.82 15.63 -11.23
C ASP A 99 5.90 15.25 -9.75
N GLU A 100 4.98 15.77 -8.94
CA GLU A 100 4.85 15.35 -7.55
C GLU A 100 4.32 13.92 -7.45
N TYR A 101 3.31 13.53 -8.24
CA TYR A 101 2.81 12.15 -8.29
C TYR A 101 3.94 11.15 -8.63
N LYS A 102 4.75 11.46 -9.64
CA LYS A 102 5.94 10.65 -10.00
C LYS A 102 6.94 10.56 -8.85
N HIS A 103 7.19 11.67 -8.15
CA HIS A 103 8.08 11.68 -6.99
C HIS A 103 7.50 10.82 -5.86
N ASN A 104 6.23 11.00 -5.53
CA ASN A 104 5.56 10.29 -4.45
C ASN A 104 5.56 8.78 -4.67
N LEU A 105 5.26 8.31 -5.89
CA LEU A 105 5.34 6.88 -6.22
C LEU A 105 6.75 6.31 -6.03
N ARG A 106 7.80 7.03 -6.46
CA ARG A 106 9.18 6.60 -6.24
C ARG A 106 9.51 6.51 -4.76
N SER A 107 9.07 7.49 -3.97
CA SER A 107 9.28 7.52 -2.52
C SER A 107 8.54 6.37 -1.82
N ILE A 108 7.30 6.08 -2.20
CA ILE A 108 6.53 4.91 -1.70
C ILE A 108 7.27 3.61 -2.02
N VAL A 109 7.67 3.40 -3.28
CA VAL A 109 8.37 2.18 -3.69
C VAL A 109 9.73 2.05 -3.00
N CYS A 110 10.47 3.14 -2.86
CA CYS A 110 11.76 3.15 -2.17
C CYS A 110 11.59 2.73 -0.70
N PHE A 111 10.63 3.32 0.00
CA PHE A 111 10.32 2.99 1.39
C PHE A 111 9.99 1.49 1.56
N LEU A 112 9.09 0.96 0.72
CA LEU A 112 8.71 -0.46 0.76
C LEU A 112 9.91 -1.38 0.47
N LYS A 113 10.79 -1.01 -0.47
CA LYS A 113 12.02 -1.77 -0.76
C LYS A 113 13.02 -1.74 0.39
N VAL A 114 13.17 -0.62 1.09
CA VAL A 114 14.09 -0.53 2.25
C VAL A 114 13.61 -1.43 3.38
N ILE A 115 12.31 -1.50 3.64
CA ILE A 115 11.74 -2.47 4.59
C ILE A 115 12.08 -3.90 4.16
N THR A 116 12.07 -4.17 2.84
CA THR A 116 12.33 -5.50 2.28
C THR A 116 13.80 -5.91 2.18
N ILE A 117 14.71 -4.95 1.98
CA ILE A 117 16.14 -5.23 1.73
C ILE A 117 16.93 -5.38 3.02
N ASN A 118 16.50 -4.80 4.15
CA ASN A 118 17.23 -4.84 5.44
C ASN A 118 17.39 -6.24 6.08
N LYS A 119 17.10 -7.34 5.36
CA LYS A 119 17.29 -8.73 5.83
C LYS A 119 17.98 -9.67 4.83
N LEU A 120 18.44 -9.19 3.66
CA LEU A 120 19.15 -10.04 2.70
C LEU A 120 20.69 -10.07 2.88
N ASP A 121 21.23 -9.28 3.82
CA ASP A 121 22.68 -9.14 4.05
C ASP A 121 23.22 -9.91 5.27
N TYR A 122 22.55 -10.99 5.73
CA TYR A 122 23.08 -11.89 6.78
C TYR A 122 22.82 -13.36 6.49
#